data_AF-E2CQA7-F1
#
_entry.id   AF-E2CQA7-F1
#
_cell.length_a   1.000
_cell.length_b   1.000
_cell.length_c   1.000
_cell.angle_alpha   90.00
_cell.angle_beta   90.00
_cell.angle_gamma   90.00
#
_symmetry.space_group_name_H-M   'P 1'
#
loop_
_entity.id
_entity.type
_entity.pdbx_description
1 polymer ?
#
loop_
_entity_poly.entity_id
_entity_poly.type
_entity_poly.pdbx_seq_one_letter_code
_entity_poly.pdbx_strand_id
1 'polypeptide(L)'
;MGQEEDAVDNLATVSMLASDTPQMDEYLVMAMLGWFALAAESYDELVFYGEHDLDQQRGYQTLCLMVGADEQFNDLASDLGLPDDRIDSCIYEYELAADSWEAVTADVVRPEGEKGNKISVVYEPAPEDLKEVADLFQESGLLEQVAGEMDDTFELPEKITYKAQSCGEMNAFWDPEAREMVMCYELMALFATVFVEELME
;
A
#
# COMPACT_ATOMS: atom_id res chain seq x y z
N MET A 1 -7.07 16.42 1.88
CA MET A 1 -7.68 15.20 2.42
C MET A 1 -8.91 14.89 1.57
N GLY A 2 -8.80 13.86 0.72
CA GLY A 2 -9.83 13.40 -0.22
C GLY A 2 -10.75 12.35 0.42
N GLN A 3 -11.07 11.30 -0.33
CA GLN A 3 -11.77 10.13 0.22
C GLN A 3 -10.87 9.40 1.24
N GLU A 4 -11.46 8.58 2.13
CA GLU A 4 -10.73 8.00 3.26
C GLU A 4 -9.59 7.08 2.80
N GLU A 5 -9.85 6.17 1.87
CA GLU A 5 -8.84 5.24 1.38
C GLU A 5 -7.77 5.93 0.53
N ASP A 6 -8.15 6.85 -0.37
CA ASP A 6 -7.17 7.60 -1.16
C ASP A 6 -6.24 8.44 -0.27
N ALA A 7 -6.77 8.95 0.86
CA ALA A 7 -5.95 9.64 1.84
C ALA A 7 -4.94 8.68 2.50
N VAL A 8 -5.38 7.48 2.88
CA VAL A 8 -4.51 6.46 3.50
C VAL A 8 -3.47 5.92 2.51
N ASP A 9 -3.80 5.75 1.23
CA ASP A 9 -2.83 5.39 0.19
C ASP A 9 -1.74 6.45 0.06
N ASN A 10 -2.12 7.73 0.07
CA ASN A 10 -1.16 8.83 0.04
C ASN A 10 -0.28 8.81 1.30
N LEU A 11 -0.85 8.56 2.49
CA LEU A 11 -0.07 8.44 3.73
C LEU A 11 0.94 7.29 3.64
N ALA A 12 0.50 6.11 3.22
CA ALA A 12 1.36 4.95 3.06
C ALA A 12 2.50 5.25 2.07
N THR A 13 2.16 5.82 0.93
CA THR A 13 3.13 6.16 -0.12
C THR A 13 4.18 7.16 0.38
N VAL A 14 3.78 8.29 0.98
CA VAL A 14 4.75 9.28 1.48
C VAL A 14 5.56 8.75 2.66
N SER A 15 5.00 7.87 3.50
CA SER A 15 5.73 7.27 4.62
C SER A 15 6.79 6.28 4.15
N MET A 16 6.48 5.48 3.11
CA MET A 16 7.44 4.56 2.50
C MET A 16 8.54 5.32 1.77
N LEU A 17 8.21 6.38 1.02
CA LEU A 17 9.18 7.26 0.37
C LEU A 17 10.10 7.97 1.38
N ALA A 18 9.55 8.41 2.52
CA ALA A 18 10.34 9.02 3.59
C ALA A 18 11.35 8.04 4.24
N SER A 19 11.13 6.73 4.13
CA SER A 19 12.10 5.74 4.60
C SER A 19 13.34 5.64 3.70
N ASP A 20 13.24 6.08 2.44
CA ASP A 20 14.34 6.22 1.48
C ASP A 20 15.22 4.95 1.39
N THR A 21 14.59 3.81 1.10
CA THR A 21 15.30 2.53 0.91
C THR A 21 14.91 1.85 -0.40
N PRO A 22 15.85 1.17 -1.09
CA PRO A 22 15.54 0.43 -2.32
C PRO A 22 14.44 -0.62 -2.16
N GLN A 23 14.30 -1.20 -0.96
CA GLN A 23 13.26 -2.18 -0.65
C GLN A 23 11.86 -1.51 -0.66
N MET A 24 11.75 -0.29 -0.13
CA MET A 24 10.49 0.45 -0.13
C MET A 24 10.10 0.92 -1.53
N ASP A 25 11.08 1.33 -2.33
CA ASP A 25 10.86 1.66 -3.75
C ASP A 25 10.30 0.45 -4.51
N GLU A 26 10.85 -0.74 -4.29
CA GLU A 26 10.37 -1.99 -4.89
C GLU A 26 8.92 -2.29 -4.45
N TYR A 27 8.61 -2.15 -3.16
CA TYR A 27 7.23 -2.33 -2.67
C TYR A 27 6.25 -1.29 -3.20
N LEU A 28 6.69 -0.05 -3.42
CA LEU A 28 5.85 0.99 -4.04
C LEU A 28 5.55 0.69 -5.50
N VAL A 29 6.55 0.22 -6.26
CA VAL A 29 6.34 -0.28 -7.63
C VAL A 29 5.35 -1.45 -7.62
N MET A 30 5.53 -2.42 -6.72
CA MET A 30 4.60 -3.55 -6.59
C MET A 30 3.18 -3.10 -6.21
N ALA A 31 3.02 -2.14 -5.30
CA ALA A 31 1.72 -1.60 -4.93
C ALA A 31 1.03 -0.89 -6.10
N MET A 32 1.77 -0.07 -6.85
CA MET A 32 1.29 0.58 -8.07
C MET A 32 0.83 -0.45 -9.11
N LEU A 33 1.63 -1.49 -9.38
CA LEU A 33 1.26 -2.56 -10.31
C LEU A 33 0.06 -3.37 -9.81
N GLY A 34 -0.02 -3.62 -8.50
CA GLY A 34 -1.17 -4.25 -7.86
C GLY A 34 -2.47 -3.51 -8.12
N TRP A 35 -2.46 -2.18 -8.09
CA TRP A 35 -3.61 -1.37 -8.46
C TRP A 35 -4.02 -1.54 -9.93
N PHE A 36 -3.05 -1.58 -10.85
CA PHE A 36 -3.35 -1.83 -12.26
C PHE A 36 -3.88 -3.24 -12.51
N ALA A 37 -3.40 -4.24 -11.77
CA ALA A 37 -3.93 -5.60 -11.84
C ALA A 37 -5.37 -5.68 -11.32
N LEU A 38 -5.67 -5.05 -10.17
CA LEU A 38 -7.04 -4.96 -9.66
C LEU A 38 -7.96 -4.24 -10.65
N ALA A 39 -7.50 -3.14 -11.25
CA ALA A 39 -8.25 -2.42 -12.27
C ALA A 39 -8.56 -3.28 -13.51
N ALA A 40 -7.68 -4.20 -13.88
CA ALA A 40 -7.88 -5.12 -15.00
C ALA A 40 -8.95 -6.17 -14.67
N GLU A 41 -8.99 -6.66 -13.42
CA GLU A 41 -10.01 -7.59 -12.95
C GLU A 41 -11.39 -6.92 -12.79
N SER A 42 -11.43 -5.65 -12.37
CA SER A 42 -12.66 -4.92 -12.06
C SER A 42 -13.18 -4.00 -13.18
N TYR A 43 -12.57 -4.04 -14.37
CA TYR A 43 -12.83 -3.06 -15.44
C TYR A 43 -14.31 -2.98 -15.89
N ASP A 44 -15.03 -4.11 -15.89
CA ASP A 44 -16.45 -4.14 -16.28
C ASP A 44 -17.41 -3.76 -15.13
N GLU A 45 -16.89 -3.57 -13.91
CA GLU A 45 -17.65 -3.32 -12.68
C GLU A 45 -17.28 -1.99 -11.99
N LEU A 46 -16.87 -0.97 -12.76
CA LEU A 46 -16.45 0.33 -12.22
C LEU A 46 -17.51 0.99 -11.33
N VAL A 47 -17.13 1.31 -10.09
CA VAL A 47 -17.98 1.99 -9.10
C VAL A 47 -17.51 3.42 -8.87
N PHE A 48 -18.12 4.38 -9.58
CA PHE A 48 -17.74 5.80 -9.51
C PHE A 48 -18.23 6.56 -8.26
N TYR A 49 -19.00 5.91 -7.39
CA TYR A 49 -19.53 6.49 -6.15
C TYR A 49 -18.99 5.78 -4.91
N GLY A 50 -17.98 4.92 -5.08
CA GLY A 50 -17.33 4.20 -3.98
C GLY A 50 -16.61 5.14 -3.03
N GLU A 51 -16.03 4.56 -1.97
CA GLU A 51 -15.27 5.26 -0.93
C GLU A 51 -13.81 5.57 -1.33
N HIS A 52 -13.44 5.21 -2.56
CA HIS A 52 -12.12 5.42 -3.14
C HIS A 52 -12.23 5.74 -4.63
N ASP A 53 -11.17 6.33 -5.19
CA ASP A 53 -11.03 6.52 -6.62
C ASP A 53 -10.89 5.16 -7.35
N LEU A 54 -11.05 5.12 -8.67
CA LEU A 54 -10.90 3.86 -9.42
C LEU A 54 -9.49 3.27 -9.20
N ASP A 55 -9.36 1.95 -9.17
CA ASP A 55 -8.06 1.28 -8.92
C ASP A 55 -6.95 1.81 -9.85
N GLN A 56 -7.26 2.02 -11.14
CA GLN A 56 -6.31 2.60 -12.08
C GLN A 56 -5.89 4.03 -11.72
N GLN A 57 -6.79 4.85 -11.17
CA GLN A 57 -6.48 6.19 -10.69
C GLN A 57 -5.58 6.14 -9.45
N ARG A 58 -5.85 5.21 -8.52
CA ARG A 58 -5.00 4.97 -7.34
C ARG A 58 -3.57 4.58 -7.75
N GLY A 59 -3.42 3.68 -8.72
CA GLY A 59 -2.12 3.32 -9.29
C GLY A 59 -1.36 4.53 -9.86
N TYR A 60 -2.02 5.37 -10.66
CA TYR A 60 -1.40 6.59 -11.19
C TYR A 60 -1.12 7.65 -10.12
N GLN A 61 -1.91 7.71 -9.05
CA GLN A 61 -1.65 8.59 -7.91
C GLN A 61 -0.39 8.16 -7.17
N THR A 62 -0.24 6.86 -6.87
CA THR A 62 0.99 6.30 -6.27
C THR A 62 2.21 6.63 -7.12
N LEU A 63 2.16 6.36 -8.44
CA LEU A 63 3.25 6.68 -9.36
C LEU A 63 3.61 8.17 -9.37
N CYS A 64 2.62 9.05 -9.36
CA CYS A 64 2.86 10.49 -9.34
C CYS A 64 3.54 10.93 -8.04
N LEU A 65 3.15 10.37 -6.88
CA LEU A 65 3.86 10.64 -5.63
C LEU A 65 5.31 10.14 -5.66
N MET A 66 5.56 8.96 -6.24
CA MET A 66 6.92 8.42 -6.42
C MET A 66 7.77 9.35 -7.28
N VAL A 67 7.28 9.75 -8.46
CA VAL A 67 7.91 10.72 -9.36
C VAL A 67 8.20 12.05 -8.68
N GLY A 68 7.23 12.56 -7.91
CA GLY A 68 7.38 13.81 -7.19
C GLY A 68 8.42 13.76 -6.08
N ALA A 69 8.66 12.59 -5.48
CA ALA A 69 9.68 12.40 -4.46
C ALA A 69 11.08 12.17 -5.05
N ASP A 70 11.16 11.41 -6.14
CA ASP A 70 12.42 11.04 -6.80
C ASP A 70 12.26 10.95 -8.33
N GLU A 71 13.07 11.74 -9.04
CA GLU A 71 13.12 11.77 -10.51
C GLU A 71 13.52 10.41 -11.12
N GLN A 72 14.06 9.46 -10.35
CA GLN A 72 14.38 8.11 -10.84
C GLN A 72 13.16 7.38 -11.43
N PHE A 73 11.93 7.75 -11.01
CA PHE A 73 10.70 7.15 -11.50
C PHE A 73 10.15 7.82 -12.78
N ASN A 74 10.82 8.86 -13.32
CA ASN A 74 10.37 9.58 -14.52
C ASN A 74 10.30 8.69 -15.76
N ASP A 75 11.27 7.79 -15.94
CA ASP A 75 11.30 6.87 -17.07
C ASP A 75 10.12 5.89 -16.99
N LEU A 76 9.84 5.34 -15.80
CA LEU A 76 8.68 4.48 -15.55
C LEU A 76 7.36 5.21 -15.86
N ALA A 77 7.22 6.46 -15.42
CA ALA A 77 6.05 7.28 -15.72
C ALA A 77 5.87 7.54 -17.22
N SER A 78 6.96 7.80 -17.93
CA SER A 78 6.96 8.00 -19.37
C SER A 78 6.56 6.72 -20.11
N ASP A 79 7.11 5.58 -19.70
CA ASP A 79 6.81 4.26 -20.28
C ASP A 79 5.35 3.84 -20.07
N LEU A 80 4.76 4.21 -18.92
CA LEU A 80 3.34 4.02 -18.62
C LEU A 80 2.42 5.06 -19.28
N GLY A 81 2.99 5.97 -20.09
CA GLY A 81 2.25 6.89 -20.95
C GLY A 81 1.76 8.17 -20.27
N LEU A 82 2.35 8.56 -19.14
CA LEU A 82 2.04 9.86 -18.53
C LEU A 82 2.57 11.00 -19.43
N PRO A 83 1.75 12.03 -19.72
CA PRO A 83 2.22 13.22 -20.40
C PRO A 83 3.31 13.95 -19.60
N ASP A 84 4.29 14.57 -20.29
CA ASP A 84 5.36 15.35 -19.65
C ASP A 84 4.82 16.41 -18.68
N ASP A 85 3.73 17.11 -19.03
CA ASP A 85 3.11 18.12 -18.16
C ASP A 85 2.49 17.52 -16.90
N ARG A 86 2.07 16.25 -16.94
CA ARG A 86 1.61 15.52 -15.76
C ARG A 86 2.80 15.15 -14.87
N ILE A 87 3.87 14.62 -15.45
CA ILE A 87 5.11 14.28 -14.74
C ILE A 87 5.68 15.52 -14.03
N ASP A 88 5.78 16.65 -14.74
CA ASP A 88 6.24 17.93 -14.19
C ASP A 88 5.40 18.42 -13.01
N SER A 89 4.10 18.08 -12.97
CA SER A 89 3.20 18.48 -11.88
C SER A 89 3.33 17.64 -10.61
N CYS A 90 3.92 16.45 -10.71
CA CYS A 90 3.93 15.47 -9.63
C CYS A 90 4.72 15.91 -8.39
N ILE A 91 5.77 16.73 -8.56
CA ILE A 91 6.50 17.34 -7.43
C ILE A 91 5.56 18.12 -6.50
N TYR A 92 4.62 18.88 -7.06
CA TYR A 92 3.68 19.67 -6.26
C TYR A 92 2.67 18.79 -5.52
N GLU A 93 2.29 17.65 -6.10
CA GLU A 93 1.38 16.71 -5.44
C GLU A 93 2.06 15.96 -4.31
N TYR A 94 3.32 15.54 -4.53
CA TYR A 94 4.14 14.96 -3.48
C TYR A 94 4.36 15.92 -2.32
N GLU A 95 4.83 17.15 -2.60
CA GLU A 95 5.03 18.19 -1.56
C GLU A 95 3.73 18.46 -0.79
N LEU A 96 2.60 18.60 -1.50
CA LEU A 96 1.32 18.83 -0.85
C LEU A 96 0.89 17.65 0.04
N ALA A 97 1.08 16.41 -0.42
CA ALA A 97 0.73 15.22 0.34
C ALA A 97 1.64 15.06 1.57
N ALA A 98 2.95 15.20 1.39
CA ALA A 98 3.95 15.12 2.46
C ALA A 98 3.72 16.19 3.52
N ASP A 99 3.60 17.47 3.14
CA ASP A 99 3.35 18.58 4.06
C ASP A 99 2.03 18.40 4.82
N SER A 100 0.99 17.92 4.13
CA SER A 100 -0.31 17.67 4.75
C SER A 100 -0.23 16.57 5.80
N TRP A 101 0.48 15.48 5.50
CA TRP A 101 0.63 14.34 6.41
C TRP A 101 1.59 14.64 7.56
N GLU A 102 2.68 15.36 7.33
CA GLU A 102 3.54 15.90 8.40
C GLU A 102 2.70 16.72 9.38
N ALA A 103 1.88 17.64 8.88
CA ALA A 103 1.08 18.53 9.72
C ALA A 103 0.05 17.79 10.59
N VAL A 104 -0.62 16.75 10.08
CA VAL A 104 -1.65 16.03 10.84
C VAL A 104 -1.11 14.88 11.70
N THR A 105 0.09 14.38 11.39
CA THR A 105 0.72 13.31 12.17
C THR A 105 1.71 13.83 13.20
N ALA A 106 2.06 15.11 13.18
CA ALA A 106 3.07 15.72 14.07
C ALA A 106 2.92 15.36 15.56
N ASP A 107 1.69 15.23 16.06
CA ASP A 107 1.41 14.91 17.48
C ASP A 107 1.39 13.41 17.79
N VAL A 108 1.46 12.54 16.78
CA VAL A 108 1.38 11.07 16.90
C VAL A 108 2.57 10.34 16.30
N VAL A 109 3.53 11.05 15.69
CA VAL A 109 4.81 10.45 15.30
C VAL A 109 5.62 10.12 16.56
N ARG A 110 6.14 8.90 16.61
CA ARG A 110 6.94 8.41 17.72
C ARG A 110 8.32 9.09 17.71
N PRO A 111 8.88 9.47 18.88
CA PRO A 111 10.23 9.98 18.97
C PRO A 111 11.28 8.98 18.44
N GLU A 112 12.30 9.52 17.77
CA GLU A 112 13.39 8.72 17.20
C GLU A 112 14.04 7.81 18.26
N GLY A 113 14.18 6.52 17.92
CA GLY A 113 14.82 5.52 18.77
C GLY A 113 13.90 4.83 19.78
N GLU A 114 12.64 5.26 19.91
CA GLU A 114 11.62 4.48 20.61
C GLU A 114 11.04 3.38 19.72
N LYS A 115 10.56 2.30 20.33
CA LYS A 115 9.98 1.15 19.62
C LYS A 115 8.52 0.94 20.00
N GLY A 116 7.71 0.58 19.00
CA GLY A 116 6.32 0.22 19.16
C GLY A 116 6.12 -1.15 19.81
N ASN A 117 4.88 -1.40 20.27
CA ASN A 117 4.44 -2.73 20.73
C ASN A 117 2.90 -2.91 20.70
N LYS A 118 2.23 -2.13 19.85
CA LYS A 118 0.78 -2.08 19.73
C LYS A 118 0.24 -2.81 18.50
N ILE A 119 1.09 -3.23 17.57
CA ILE A 119 0.66 -4.06 16.43
C ILE A 119 1.07 -5.52 16.66
N SER A 120 0.12 -6.43 16.54
CA SER A 120 0.38 -7.88 16.50
C SER A 120 -0.01 -8.47 15.16
N VAL A 121 0.74 -9.48 14.71
CA VAL A 121 0.47 -10.19 13.45
C VAL A 121 -0.09 -11.59 13.72
N VAL A 122 -1.14 -11.98 12.98
CA VAL A 122 -1.79 -13.29 13.08
C VAL A 122 -2.06 -13.83 11.67
N TYR A 123 -1.78 -15.11 11.46
CA TYR A 123 -2.11 -15.84 10.23
C TYR A 123 -3.10 -16.95 10.55
N GLU A 124 -4.28 -16.92 9.92
CA GLU A 124 -5.27 -18.00 10.02
C GLU A 124 -4.95 -19.12 9.02
N PRO A 125 -5.34 -20.38 9.29
CA PRO A 125 -5.14 -21.47 8.36
C PRO A 125 -5.83 -21.22 7.01
N ALA A 126 -5.09 -21.39 5.91
CA ALA A 126 -5.63 -21.30 4.57
C ALA A 126 -6.27 -22.63 4.11
N PRO A 127 -7.29 -22.59 3.23
CA PRO A 127 -7.78 -23.77 2.52
C PRO A 127 -6.71 -24.34 1.57
N GLU A 128 -6.89 -25.57 1.11
CA GLU A 128 -5.87 -26.32 0.35
C GLU A 128 -5.41 -25.61 -0.94
N ASP A 129 -6.32 -24.91 -1.61
CA ASP A 129 -6.08 -24.15 -2.84
C ASP A 129 -5.32 -22.83 -2.62
N LEU A 130 -5.38 -22.23 -1.42
CA LEU A 130 -4.65 -21.01 -1.07
C LEU A 130 -3.43 -21.30 -0.18
N LYS A 131 -3.19 -22.56 0.18
CA LYS A 131 -2.18 -22.95 1.16
C LYS A 131 -0.78 -22.48 0.77
N GLU A 132 -0.40 -22.66 -0.48
CA GLU A 132 0.95 -22.30 -0.96
C GLU A 132 1.20 -20.79 -0.89
N VAL A 133 0.23 -19.98 -1.34
CA VAL A 133 0.32 -18.51 -1.26
C VAL A 133 0.35 -18.03 0.18
N ALA A 134 -0.49 -18.61 1.06
CA ALA A 134 -0.50 -18.25 2.47
C ALA A 134 0.81 -18.62 3.18
N ASP A 135 1.35 -19.81 2.92
CA ASP A 135 2.63 -20.25 3.47
C ASP A 135 3.77 -19.33 2.98
N LEU A 136 3.81 -18.99 1.68
CA LEU A 136 4.79 -18.06 1.11
C LEU A 136 4.68 -16.63 1.68
N PHE A 137 3.45 -16.11 1.79
CA PHE A 137 3.21 -14.79 2.36
C PHE A 137 3.66 -14.73 3.82
N GLN A 138 3.34 -15.75 4.62
CA GLN A 138 3.80 -15.86 5.99
C GLN A 138 5.34 -15.99 6.07
N GLU A 139 5.96 -16.80 5.22
CA GLU A 139 7.41 -16.98 5.18
C GLU A 139 8.17 -15.72 4.75
N SER A 140 7.54 -14.85 3.96
CA SER A 140 8.12 -13.57 3.55
C SER A 140 8.38 -12.63 4.73
N GLY A 141 7.60 -12.75 5.81
CA GLY A 141 7.64 -11.84 6.96
C GLY A 141 7.24 -10.40 6.64
N LEU A 142 6.62 -10.15 5.48
CA LEU A 142 6.24 -8.81 5.03
C LEU A 142 5.26 -8.15 6.00
N LEU A 143 4.27 -8.88 6.49
CA LEU A 143 3.27 -8.32 7.41
C LEU A 143 3.89 -7.92 8.76
N GLU A 144 4.87 -8.68 9.24
CA GLU A 144 5.68 -8.36 10.41
C GLU A 144 6.59 -7.15 10.19
N GLN A 145 7.19 -7.03 9.01
CA GLN A 145 8.00 -5.87 8.65
C GLN A 145 7.16 -4.59 8.67
N VAL A 146 6.03 -4.59 7.95
CA VAL A 146 5.10 -3.45 7.89
C VAL A 146 4.52 -3.13 9.27
N ALA A 147 4.18 -4.16 10.07
CA ALA A 147 3.74 -3.96 11.44
C ALA A 147 4.82 -3.28 12.29
N GLY A 148 6.08 -3.71 12.17
CA GLY A 148 7.20 -3.12 12.89
C GLY A 148 7.40 -1.65 12.52
N GLU A 149 7.43 -1.35 11.22
CA GLU A 149 7.61 0.00 10.70
C GLU A 149 6.49 0.95 11.14
N MET A 150 5.22 0.54 11.03
CA MET A 150 4.09 1.36 11.45
C MET A 150 4.06 1.59 12.97
N ASP A 151 4.36 0.57 13.78
CA ASP A 151 4.35 0.68 15.24
C ASP A 151 5.53 1.51 15.77
N ASP A 152 6.67 1.45 15.07
CA ASP A 152 7.86 2.27 15.35
C ASP A 152 7.70 3.72 14.87
N THR A 153 6.88 3.97 13.84
CA THR A 153 6.65 5.31 13.29
C THR A 153 5.58 6.08 14.06
N PHE A 154 4.48 5.41 14.45
CA PHE A 154 3.34 6.08 15.07
C PHE A 154 3.07 5.61 16.50
N GLU A 155 2.78 6.56 17.39
CA GLU A 155 2.21 6.30 18.71
C GLU A 155 0.73 5.95 18.60
N LEU A 156 0.45 4.69 18.26
CA LEU A 156 -0.93 4.21 18.19
C LEU A 156 -1.64 4.40 19.53
N PRO A 157 -2.91 4.86 19.57
CA PRO A 157 -3.61 5.05 20.85
C PRO A 157 -3.91 3.71 21.53
N GLU A 158 -4.29 2.71 20.74
CA GLU A 158 -4.78 1.41 21.19
C GLU A 158 -4.15 0.30 20.34
N LYS A 159 -4.12 -0.93 20.87
CA LYS A 159 -3.60 -2.08 20.13
C LYS A 159 -4.45 -2.41 18.90
N ILE A 160 -3.79 -2.94 17.87
CA ILE A 160 -4.42 -3.41 16.63
C ILE A 160 -3.79 -4.75 16.21
N THR A 161 -4.50 -5.51 15.39
CA THR A 161 -4.00 -6.76 14.83
C THR A 161 -3.95 -6.68 13.31
N TYR A 162 -2.85 -7.12 12.72
CA TYR A 162 -2.78 -7.43 11.29
C TYR A 162 -3.05 -8.91 11.13
N LYS A 163 -4.13 -9.26 10.44
CA LYS A 163 -4.62 -10.62 10.29
C LYS A 163 -4.60 -11.00 8.83
N ALA A 164 -3.95 -12.11 8.50
CA ALA A 164 -4.08 -12.73 7.19
C ALA A 164 -5.04 -13.93 7.27
N GLN A 165 -6.02 -14.00 6.37
CA GLN A 165 -7.01 -15.10 6.34
C GLN A 165 -7.61 -15.29 4.95
N SER A 166 -8.36 -16.38 4.73
CA SER A 166 -9.20 -16.52 3.53
C SER A 166 -10.52 -15.78 3.73
N CYS A 167 -10.88 -14.95 2.76
CA CYS A 167 -12.07 -14.10 2.81
C CYS A 167 -13.16 -14.53 1.81
N GLY A 168 -12.79 -15.28 0.77
CA GLY A 168 -13.65 -15.54 -0.39
C GLY A 168 -13.77 -14.38 -1.37
N GLU A 169 -12.94 -13.34 -1.23
CA GLU A 169 -12.84 -12.18 -2.11
C GLU A 169 -11.40 -11.63 -2.12
N MET A 170 -11.01 -11.01 -3.24
CA MET A 170 -9.70 -10.36 -3.39
C MET A 170 -9.72 -8.98 -2.74
N ASN A 171 -9.51 -8.92 -1.41
CA ASN A 171 -9.66 -7.68 -0.66
C ASN A 171 -8.59 -7.52 0.44
N ALA A 172 -8.46 -6.30 0.96
CA ALA A 172 -7.81 -6.00 2.22
C ALA A 172 -8.60 -4.86 2.89
N PHE A 173 -8.99 -5.03 4.15
CA PHE A 173 -9.93 -4.10 4.78
C PHE A 173 -9.67 -3.91 6.27
N TRP A 174 -10.22 -2.82 6.81
CA TRP A 174 -10.18 -2.52 8.24
C TRP A 174 -11.50 -2.93 8.92
N ASP A 175 -11.41 -3.75 9.97
CA ASP A 175 -12.51 -4.03 10.90
C ASP A 175 -12.40 -3.09 12.12
N PRO A 176 -13.27 -2.06 12.24
CA PRO A 176 -13.23 -1.11 13.34
C PRO A 176 -13.71 -1.69 14.68
N GLU A 177 -14.55 -2.73 14.67
CA GLU A 177 -15.07 -3.35 15.90
C GLU A 177 -13.99 -4.22 16.54
N ALA A 178 -13.30 -5.02 15.74
CA ALA A 178 -12.21 -5.88 16.19
C ALA A 178 -10.87 -5.13 16.30
N ARG A 179 -10.74 -3.98 15.64
CA ARG A 179 -9.49 -3.22 15.45
C ARG A 179 -8.43 -4.04 14.72
N GLU A 180 -8.83 -4.62 13.60
CA GLU A 180 -8.00 -5.52 12.82
C GLU A 180 -7.90 -5.02 11.38
N MET A 181 -6.68 -4.97 10.84
CA MET A 181 -6.49 -4.94 9.39
C MET A 181 -6.50 -6.40 8.92
N VAL A 182 -7.38 -6.71 7.99
CA VAL A 182 -7.54 -8.03 7.40
C VAL A 182 -6.96 -8.03 5.99
N MET A 183 -5.96 -8.89 5.77
CA MET A 183 -5.36 -9.17 4.48
C MET A 183 -5.90 -10.50 3.95
N CYS A 184 -6.59 -10.50 2.81
CA CYS A 184 -7.15 -11.72 2.25
C CYS A 184 -6.10 -12.48 1.44
N TYR A 185 -5.99 -13.80 1.66
CA TYR A 185 -5.06 -14.65 0.90
C TYR A 185 -5.36 -14.66 -0.61
N GLU A 186 -6.62 -14.46 -0.98
CA GLU A 186 -7.06 -14.31 -2.37
C GLU A 186 -6.41 -13.09 -3.04
N LEU A 187 -6.27 -11.97 -2.32
CA LEU A 187 -5.56 -10.79 -2.82
C LEU A 187 -4.07 -11.07 -2.99
N MET A 188 -3.46 -11.78 -2.02
CA MET A 188 -2.05 -12.18 -2.13
C MET A 188 -1.80 -13.15 -3.30
N ALA A 189 -2.79 -13.98 -3.66
CA ALA A 189 -2.69 -14.86 -4.81
C ALA A 189 -2.67 -14.07 -6.14
N LEU A 190 -3.48 -13.01 -6.23
CA LEU A 190 -3.44 -12.08 -7.36
C LEU A 190 -2.06 -11.40 -7.44
N PHE A 191 -1.59 -10.80 -6.35
CA PHE A 191 -0.31 -10.09 -6.35
C PHE A 191 0.89 -11.02 -6.62
N ALA A 192 0.85 -12.27 -6.14
CA ALA A 192 1.86 -13.27 -6.48
C ALA A 192 1.89 -13.57 -8.00
N THR A 193 0.74 -13.52 -8.67
CA THR A 193 0.66 -13.70 -10.13
C THR A 193 1.31 -12.51 -10.85
N VAL A 194 0.96 -11.28 -10.46
CA VAL A 194 1.57 -10.04 -11.00
C VAL A 194 3.09 -10.06 -10.82
N PHE A 195 3.56 -10.40 -9.62
CA PHE A 195 4.99 -10.45 -9.32
C PHE A 195 5.75 -11.48 -10.16
N VAL A 196 5.14 -12.65 -10.42
CA VAL A 196 5.74 -13.67 -11.28
C VAL A 196 5.80 -13.20 -12.73
N GLU A 197 4.78 -12.49 -13.22
CA GLU A 197 4.77 -11.95 -14.59
C GLU A 197 5.88 -10.91 -14.78
N GLU A 198 6.05 -9.98 -13.84
CA GLU A 198 7.13 -8.97 -13.85
C GLU A 198 8.53 -9.59 -13.79
N LEU A 199 8.74 -10.62 -12.96
CA LEU A 199 10.03 -11.32 -12.90
C LEU A 199 10.38 -12.09 -14.20
N MET A 200 9.41 -12.27 -15.10
CA MET A 200 9.56 -13.02 -16.35
C MET A 200 9.74 -12.13 -17.59
N GLU A 201 9.68 -10.80 -17.45
CA GLU A 201 9.99 -9.82 -18.49
C GLU A 201 11.42 -9.24 -18.39
#